data_AF-A0A355QIC5-F1
#
_entry.id   AF-A0A355QIC5-F1
#
_cell.length_a   1.000
_cell.length_b   1.000
_cell.length_c   1.000
_cell.angle_alpha   90.00
_cell.angle_beta   90.00
_cell.angle_gamma   90.00
#
_symmetry.space_group_name_H-M   'P 1'
#
loop_
_entity.id
_entity.type
_entity.pdbx_description
1 polymer ?
#
loop_
_entity_poly.entity_id
_entity_poly.type
_entity_poly.pdbx_seq_one_letter_code
_entity_poly.pdbx_strand_id
1 'polypeptide(L)'
;KMSKSLGNLVFVRMLRNLHDPRALRLAMLGHHYRAGFEWFDTDIDDGITRLSRLVDAARRPCGPDPAPTLAAVRAALDDDLDAPTAR
;
A
#
# COMPACT_ATOMS: atom_id res chain seq x y z
N LYS A 1 -12.22 15.91 -2.43
CA LYS A 1 -11.81 16.18 -1.03
C LYS A 1 -12.79 15.48 -0.09
N MET A 2 -12.31 14.58 0.78
CA MET A 2 -13.16 13.98 1.82
C MET A 2 -13.40 14.96 2.97
N SER A 3 -14.65 15.11 3.41
CA SER A 3 -14.98 15.96 4.57
C SER A 3 -16.24 15.48 5.28
N LYS A 4 -16.30 15.71 6.61
CA LYS A 4 -17.49 15.43 7.43
C LYS A 4 -18.73 16.12 6.87
N SER A 5 -18.59 17.35 6.41
CA SER A 5 -19.70 18.16 5.87
C SER A 5 -20.24 17.65 4.53
N LEU A 6 -19.43 16.94 3.73
CA LEU A 6 -19.89 16.31 2.48
C LEU A 6 -20.47 14.91 2.68
N GLY A 7 -20.39 14.35 3.90
CA GLY A 7 -20.88 12.99 4.19
C GLY A 7 -20.09 11.86 3.53
N ASN A 8 -18.97 12.16 2.85
CA ASN A 8 -18.17 11.21 2.07
C ASN A 8 -16.98 10.62 2.86
N LEU A 9 -17.13 10.46 4.17
CA LEU A 9 -16.06 9.86 4.99
C LEU A 9 -16.14 8.34 4.99
N VAL A 10 -15.02 7.72 4.62
CA VAL A 10 -14.79 6.31 4.88
C VAL A 10 -13.98 6.18 6.17
N PHE A 11 -14.51 5.46 7.16
CA PHE A 11 -13.82 5.26 8.44
C PHE A 11 -12.91 4.02 8.38
N VAL A 12 -11.66 4.18 8.81
CA VAL A 12 -10.68 3.09 8.91
C VAL A 12 -11.20 1.91 9.74
N ARG A 13 -12.00 2.16 10.80
CA ARG A 13 -12.62 1.08 11.60
C ARG A 13 -13.57 0.20 10.78
N MET A 14 -14.25 0.78 9.80
CA MET A 14 -15.17 0.05 8.93
C MET A 14 -14.38 -0.75 7.89
N LEU A 15 -13.38 -0.13 7.25
CA LEU A 15 -12.51 -0.80 6.29
C LEU A 15 -11.77 -1.99 6.88
N ARG A 16 -11.27 -1.88 8.12
CA ARG A 16 -10.57 -2.98 8.81
C ARG A 16 -11.47 -4.16 9.17
N ASN A 17 -12.79 -3.98 9.20
CA ASN A 17 -13.74 -5.09 9.39
C ASN A 17 -14.07 -5.79 8.06
N LEU A 18 -13.87 -5.09 6.93
CA LEU A 18 -14.17 -5.59 5.58
C LEU A 18 -12.94 -6.21 4.90
N HIS A 19 -11.74 -5.70 5.20
CA HIS A 19 -10.52 -6.06 4.49
C HIS A 19 -9.36 -6.37 5.44
N ASP A 20 -8.39 -7.17 4.96
CA ASP A 20 -7.15 -7.45 5.68
C ASP A 20 -6.38 -6.12 5.95
N PRO A 21 -6.04 -5.81 7.21
CA PRO A 21 -5.29 -4.60 7.54
C PRO A 21 -3.93 -4.46 6.85
N ARG A 22 -3.34 -5.54 6.33
CA ARG A 22 -2.13 -5.51 5.52
C ARG A 22 -2.40 -4.99 4.10
N ALA A 23 -3.53 -5.40 3.50
CA ALA A 23 -3.95 -4.89 2.19
C ALA A 23 -4.26 -3.39 2.27
N LEU A 24 -4.95 -2.96 3.33
CA LEU A 24 -5.21 -1.55 3.57
C LEU A 24 -3.92 -0.73 3.70
N ARG A 25 -2.91 -1.24 4.42
CA ARG A 25 -1.59 -0.59 4.52
C ARG A 25 -0.92 -0.49 3.15
N LEU A 26 -0.92 -1.56 2.37
CA LEU A 26 -0.30 -1.57 1.03
C LEU A 26 -0.99 -0.60 0.07
N ALA A 27 -2.32 -0.50 0.11
CA ALA A 27 -3.07 0.49 -0.65
C ALA A 27 -2.64 1.92 -0.27
N MET A 28 -2.57 2.23 1.04
CA MET A 28 -2.13 3.54 1.51
C MET A 28 -0.68 3.89 1.13
N LEU A 29 0.23 2.91 1.11
CA LEU A 29 1.63 3.12 0.69
C LEU A 29 1.75 3.49 -0.80
N GLY A 30 0.67 3.42 -1.58
CA GLY A 30 0.61 3.91 -2.95
C GLY A 30 0.55 5.40 -3.12
N HIS A 31 0.43 6.11 -2.02
CA HIS A 31 0.45 7.56 -2.01
C HIS A 31 1.64 8.01 -1.17
N HIS A 32 2.39 8.98 -1.70
CA HIS A 32 3.45 9.61 -0.95
C HIS A 32 2.86 10.29 0.29
N TYR A 33 3.48 10.16 1.46
CA TYR A 33 2.89 10.61 2.73
C TYR A 33 2.57 12.11 2.78
N ARG A 34 3.31 12.92 2.02
CA ARG A 34 3.11 14.38 1.87
C ARG A 34 2.16 14.77 0.75
N ALA A 35 1.80 13.85 -0.14
CA ALA A 35 0.87 14.13 -1.21
C ALA A 35 -0.56 14.13 -0.67
N GLY A 36 -1.34 15.15 -1.03
CA GLY A 36 -2.78 15.08 -0.86
C GLY A 36 -3.33 13.98 -1.75
N PHE A 37 -4.06 13.02 -1.18
CA PHE A 37 -4.75 11.98 -1.93
C PHE A 37 -6.20 11.85 -1.47
N GLU A 38 -7.02 11.26 -2.34
CA GLU A 38 -8.41 10.92 -2.06
C GLU A 38 -8.54 9.40 -2.07
N TRP A 39 -9.35 8.87 -1.16
CA TRP A 39 -9.63 7.45 -1.09
C TRP A 39 -10.91 7.15 -1.87
N PHE A 40 -10.83 6.13 -2.73
CA PHE A 40 -11.94 5.50 -3.40
C PHE A 40 -12.05 4.05 -2.94
N ASP A 41 -13.26 3.49 -2.89
CA ASP A 41 -13.45 2.11 -2.44
C ASP A 41 -12.66 1.10 -3.29
N THR A 42 -12.37 1.42 -4.56
CA THR A 42 -11.55 0.63 -5.47
C THR A 42 -10.05 0.64 -5.15
N ASP A 43 -9.55 1.58 -4.33
CA ASP A 43 -8.12 1.64 -3.97
C ASP A 43 -7.67 0.41 -3.17
N ILE A 44 -8.62 -0.25 -2.49
CA ILE A 44 -8.33 -1.49 -1.77
C ILE A 44 -7.92 -2.64 -2.69
N ASP A 45 -8.34 -2.62 -3.95
CA ASP A 45 -8.08 -3.70 -4.91
C ASP A 45 -6.59 -3.79 -5.25
N ASP A 46 -5.90 -2.65 -5.34
CA ASP A 46 -4.44 -2.59 -5.50
C ASP A 46 -3.73 -3.19 -4.29
N GLY A 47 -4.16 -2.83 -3.08
CA GLY A 47 -3.63 -3.38 -1.84
C GLY A 47 -3.83 -4.89 -1.70
N ILE A 48 -5.01 -5.40 -2.08
CA ILE A 48 -5.33 -6.84 -2.07
C ILE A 48 -4.46 -7.57 -3.09
N THR A 49 -4.38 -7.05 -4.31
CA THR A 49 -3.58 -7.65 -5.39
C THR A 49 -2.11 -7.71 -5.01
N ARG A 50 -1.58 -6.62 -4.43
CA ARG A 50 -0.19 -6.56 -4.00
C ARG A 50 0.09 -7.49 -2.82
N LEU A 51 -0.80 -7.55 -1.82
CA LEU A 51 -0.67 -8.49 -0.71
C LEU A 51 -0.62 -9.94 -1.19
N SER A 52 -1.53 -10.30 -2.11
CA SER A 52 -1.59 -11.65 -2.68
C SER A 52 -0.26 -12.03 -3.35
N ARG A 53 0.26 -11.15 -4.22
CA ARG A 53 1.55 -11.36 -4.90
C ARG A 53 2.72 -11.53 -3.92
N LEU A 54 2.78 -10.70 -2.88
CA LEU A 54 3.86 -10.76 -1.88
C LEU A 54 3.79 -12.04 -1.04
N VAL A 55 2.59 -12.44 -0.62
CA VAL A 55 2.39 -13.70 0.13
C VAL A 55 2.74 -14.90 -0.74
N ASP A 56 2.32 -14.91 -2.00
CA ASP A 56 2.62 -16.00 -2.94
C ASP A 56 4.13 -16.09 -3.23
N ALA A 57 4.80 -14.95 -3.44
CA ALA A 57 6.24 -14.90 -3.64
C ALA A 57 7.01 -15.39 -2.41
N ALA A 58 6.61 -14.96 -1.20
CA ALA A 58 7.26 -15.35 0.05
C ALA A 58 7.10 -16.84 0.38
N ARG A 59 6.10 -17.52 -0.19
CA ARG A 59 5.89 -18.97 -0.05
C ARG A 59 6.72 -19.81 -1.02
N ARG A 60 7.37 -19.20 -2.02
CA ARG A 60 8.19 -19.96 -2.98
C ARG A 60 9.48 -20.44 -2.30
N PRO A 61 9.95 -21.67 -2.60
CA PRO A 61 11.16 -22.22 -2.00
C PRO A 61 12.44 -21.52 -2.48
N CYS A 62 12.38 -20.85 -3.63
CA CYS A 62 13.47 -20.08 -4.20
C CYS A 62 12.94 -18.90 -5.03
N GLY A 63 13.83 -17.95 -5.29
CA GLY A 63 13.56 -16.76 -6.09
C GLY A 63 14.86 -16.21 -6.68
N PRO A 64 14.78 -15.10 -7.44
CA PRO A 64 15.95 -14.39 -7.92
C PRO A 64 16.77 -13.82 -6.75
N ASP A 65 17.99 -13.36 -7.03
CA ASP A 65 18.79 -12.61 -6.06
C ASP A 65 18.00 -11.38 -5.56
N PRO A 66 17.74 -11.26 -4.24
CA PRO A 66 16.99 -10.13 -3.69
C PRO A 66 17.83 -8.85 -3.57
N ALA A 67 19.16 -8.91 -3.68
CA ALA A 67 20.03 -7.77 -3.40
C ALA A 67 19.73 -6.52 -4.26
N PRO A 68 19.49 -6.62 -5.59
CA PRO A 68 19.16 -5.46 -6.40
C PRO A 68 17.82 -4.82 -5.99
N THR A 69 16.80 -5.63 -5.74
CA THR A 69 15.48 -5.15 -5.30
C THR A 69 15.58 -4.48 -3.93
N LEU A 70 16.30 -5.07 -2.97
CA LEU A 70 16.49 -4.47 -1.65
C LEU A 70 17.23 -3.13 -1.73
N ALA A 71 18.22 -3.00 -2.60
CA ALA A 71 18.93 -1.74 -2.83
C ALA A 71 17.99 -0.67 -3.39
N ALA A 72 17.15 -1.00 -4.38
CA ALA A 72 16.17 -0.08 -4.94
C ALA A 72 15.12 0.36 -3.91
N VAL A 73 14.60 -0.56 -3.11
CA VAL A 73 13.66 -0.25 -2.02
C VAL A 73 14.29 0.70 -1.01
N ARG A 74 15.53 0.46 -0.58
CA ARG A 74 16.24 1.34 0.35
C ARG A 74 16.47 2.74 -0.23
N ALA A 75 16.92 2.81 -1.47
CA ALA A 75 17.13 4.09 -2.14
C ALA A 75 15.85 4.95 -2.22
N ALA A 76 14.71 4.31 -2.54
CA ALA A 76 13.41 5.00 -2.54
C ALA A 76 12.97 5.45 -1.14
N LEU A 77 13.24 4.64 -0.09
CA LEU A 77 12.95 5.05 1.28
C LEU A 77 13.85 6.17 1.78
N ASP A 78 15.12 6.20 1.36
CA ASP A 78 16.07 7.28 1.66
C ASP A 78 15.69 8.59 0.93
N ASP A 79 14.96 8.50 -0.19
CA ASP A 79 14.39 9.63 -0.93
C ASP A 79 13.02 10.04 -0.37
N ASP A 80 13.04 10.76 0.77
CA ASP A 80 11.84 11.29 1.45
C ASP A 80 10.73 10.24 1.68
N LEU A 81 11.08 9.01 2.05
CA LEU A 81 10.10 7.94 2.25
C LEU A 81 9.17 7.76 1.04
N ASP A 82 9.73 7.70 -0.18
CA ASP A 82 8.99 7.43 -1.42
C ASP A 82 8.44 5.98 -1.46
N ALA A 83 7.42 5.76 -0.64
CA ALA A 83 6.69 4.51 -0.50
C ALA A 83 6.04 4.04 -1.81
N PRO A 84 5.48 4.92 -2.67
CA PRO A 84 4.99 4.51 -3.98
C PRO A 84 6.05 3.80 -4.84
N THR A 85 7.31 4.26 -4.80
CA THR A 85 8.43 3.62 -5.53
C THR A 85 9.03 2.44 -4.77
N ALA A 86 9.10 2.50 -3.43
CA ALA A 86 9.59 1.40 -2.58
C ALA A 86 8.65 0.18 -2.51
N ARG A 87 7.41 0.41 -2.95
CA ARG A 87 6.34 -0.49 -3.36
C ARG A 87 6.65 -1.91 -3.75
#